data_AF-A0A9E4F0K7-F1
#
_entry.id   AF-A0A9E4F0K7-F1
#
_cell.length_a   1.000
_cell.length_b   1.000
_cell.length_c   1.000
_cell.angle_alpha   90.00
_cell.angle_beta   90.00
_cell.angle_gamma   90.00
#
_symmetry.space_group_name_H-M   'P 1'
#
loop_
_entity.id
_entity.type
_entity.pdbx_description
1 polymer ?
#
loop_
_entity_poly.entity_id
_entity_poly.type
_entity_poly.pdbx_seq_one_letter_code
_entity_poly.pdbx_strand_id
1 'polypeptide(L)'
;MNFIDTSDAYGAGHSETVIGKFLNERTDRGDILIFTKGGNDMSTGSRNFTPHYIGPSLEGSLKRLGMDVIDYYQLHNPTVDNMAAEDSYALLEKARDVGK
;
A
#
# COMPACT_ATOMS: atom_id res chain seq x y z
N MET A 1 -7.81 0.51 19.84
CA MET A 1 -7.16 0.07 18.59
C MET A 1 -7.81 0.86 17.48
N ASN A 2 -7.06 1.68 16.74
CA ASN A 2 -7.59 2.65 15.76
C ASN A 2 -6.91 2.55 14.38
N PHE A 3 -6.33 1.38 14.05
CA PHE A 3 -5.72 1.16 12.75
C PHE A 3 -6.11 -0.20 12.18
N ILE A 4 -6.10 -0.31 10.85
CA ILE A 4 -6.28 -1.54 10.10
C ILE A 4 -5.04 -1.75 9.23
N ASP A 5 -4.47 -2.96 9.28
CA ASP A 5 -3.31 -3.36 8.48
C ASP A 5 -3.73 -4.35 7.38
N THR A 6 -3.31 -4.09 6.15
CA THR A 6 -3.62 -4.92 4.96
C THR A 6 -2.44 -4.93 3.97
N SER A 7 -2.60 -5.47 2.76
CA SER A 7 -1.59 -5.50 1.70
C SER A 7 -2.25 -5.75 0.34
N ASP A 8 -1.63 -5.24 -0.73
CA ASP A 8 -1.99 -5.56 -2.12
C ASP A 8 -1.95 -7.07 -2.42
N ALA A 9 -1.13 -7.83 -1.71
CA ALA A 9 -1.03 -9.28 -1.85
C ALA A 9 -2.12 -10.07 -1.12
N TYR A 10 -2.78 -9.50 -0.11
CA TYR A 10 -3.75 -10.23 0.71
C TYR A 10 -5.04 -10.52 -0.08
N GLY A 11 -5.18 -11.79 -0.49
CA GLY A 11 -6.23 -12.21 -1.41
C GLY A 11 -6.13 -11.52 -2.77
N ALA A 12 -4.90 -11.24 -3.24
CA ALA A 12 -4.65 -10.50 -4.48
C ALA A 12 -5.44 -9.17 -4.57
N GLY A 13 -5.43 -8.40 -3.48
CA GLY A 13 -6.10 -7.10 -3.35
C GLY A 13 -7.56 -7.18 -2.89
N HIS A 14 -8.11 -8.39 -2.72
CA HIS A 14 -9.47 -8.54 -2.20
C HIS A 14 -9.62 -7.99 -0.79
N SER A 15 -8.60 -8.15 0.07
CA SER A 15 -8.62 -7.61 1.44
C SER A 15 -8.82 -6.09 1.45
N GLU A 16 -8.03 -5.35 0.67
CA GLU A 16 -8.15 -3.90 0.52
C GLU A 16 -9.52 -3.49 -0.03
N THR A 17 -10.10 -4.27 -0.94
CA THR A 17 -11.42 -3.98 -1.52
C THR A 17 -12.53 -4.11 -0.48
N VAL A 18 -12.48 -5.16 0.36
CA VAL A 18 -13.45 -5.37 1.44
C VAL A 18 -13.31 -4.30 2.52
N ILE A 19 -12.07 -3.99 2.92
CA ILE A 19 -11.77 -2.94 3.91
C ILE A 19 -12.24 -1.57 3.38
N GLY A 20 -11.91 -1.23 2.14
CA GLY A 20 -12.34 0.01 1.49
C GLY A 20 -13.86 0.16 1.50
N LYS A 21 -14.60 -0.88 1.10
CA LYS A 21 -16.07 -0.87 1.17
C LYS A 21 -16.57 -0.61 2.60
N PHE A 22 -16.03 -1.34 3.58
CA PHE A 22 -16.42 -1.19 4.98
C PHE A 22 -16.17 0.24 5.49
N LEU A 23 -15.01 0.84 5.19
CA LEU A 23 -14.66 2.18 5.67
C LEU A 23 -15.48 3.28 5.02
N ASN A 24 -15.78 3.16 3.73
CA ASN A 24 -16.58 4.15 3.00
C ASN A 24 -18.05 4.20 3.44
N GLU A 25 -18.54 3.19 4.15
CA GLU A 25 -19.89 3.14 4.73
C GLU A 25 -19.95 3.74 6.15
N ARG A 26 -18.81 4.17 6.72
CA ARG A 26 -18.72 4.66 8.11
C ARG A 26 -18.69 6.18 8.21
N THR A 27 -19.33 6.71 9.25
CA THR A 27 -19.27 8.14 9.58
C THR A 27 -18.01 8.53 10.37
N ASP A 28 -17.36 7.57 11.04
CA ASP A 28 -16.15 7.76 11.87
C ASP A 28 -14.86 7.29 11.16
N ARG A 29 -14.89 7.11 9.83
CA ARG A 29 -13.73 6.66 9.04
C ARG A 29 -12.47 7.49 9.32
N GLY A 30 -12.62 8.79 9.56
CA GLY A 30 -11.51 9.71 9.84
C GLY A 30 -10.67 9.35 11.07
N ASP A 31 -11.24 8.58 12.01
CA ASP A 31 -10.56 8.15 13.24
C ASP A 31 -9.75 6.84 13.05
N ILE A 32 -9.87 6.19 11.88
CA ILE A 32 -9.23 4.93 11.55
C ILE A 32 -8.06 5.16 10.61
N LEU A 33 -6.86 4.77 11.05
CA LEU A 33 -5.63 4.80 10.26
C LEU A 33 -5.50 3.54 9.40
N ILE A 34 -5.10 3.70 8.14
CA ILE A 34 -4.96 2.62 7.17
C ILE A 34 -3.50 2.38 6.84
N PHE A 35 -3.05 1.17 7.19
CA PHE A 35 -1.72 0.69 6.90
C PHE A 35 -1.82 -0.35 5.78
N THR A 36 -1.05 -0.16 4.70
CA THR A 36 -0.95 -1.18 3.65
C THR A 36 0.50 -1.38 3.23
N LYS A 37 0.72 -2.45 2.48
CA LYS A 37 2.05 -2.92 2.10
C LYS A 37 2.06 -3.32 0.63
N GLY A 38 3.15 -3.01 -0.06
CA GLY A 38 3.39 -3.43 -1.43
C GLY A 38 4.72 -4.13 -1.63
N GLY A 39 4.89 -4.70 -2.83
CA GLY A 39 6.14 -5.32 -3.27
C GLY A 39 6.13 -6.84 -3.32
N ASN A 40 5.01 -7.49 -3.00
CA ASN A 40 4.81 -8.92 -3.28
C ASN A 40 4.08 -9.04 -4.63
N ASP A 41 4.83 -9.31 -5.69
CA ASP A 41 4.28 -9.46 -7.03
C ASP A 41 3.62 -10.82 -7.22
N MET A 42 2.29 -10.82 -7.05
CA MET A 42 1.45 -12.01 -7.19
C MET A 42 1.43 -12.57 -8.62
N SER A 43 1.82 -11.79 -9.64
CA SER A 43 1.87 -12.29 -11.02
C SER A 43 3.12 -13.14 -11.30
N THR A 44 4.22 -12.85 -10.60
CA THR A 44 5.50 -13.55 -10.74
C THR A 44 5.82 -14.46 -9.55
N GLY A 45 5.07 -14.33 -8.44
CA GLY A 45 5.34 -15.02 -7.18
C GLY A 45 6.61 -14.54 -6.47
N SER A 46 7.14 -13.38 -6.87
CA SER A 46 8.42 -12.85 -6.39
C SER A 46 8.23 -11.51 -5.67
N ARG A 47 9.26 -11.09 -4.93
CA ARG A 47 9.29 -9.73 -4.37
C ARG A 47 9.86 -8.75 -5.39
N ASN A 48 9.19 -7.62 -5.58
CA ASN A 48 9.61 -6.56 -6.48
C ASN A 48 9.44 -5.20 -5.77
N PHE A 49 10.55 -4.57 -5.42
CA PHE A 49 10.56 -3.27 -4.76
C PHE A 49 11.05 -2.15 -5.67
N THR A 50 11.15 -2.41 -6.98
CA THR A 50 11.54 -1.38 -7.94
C THR A 50 10.51 -0.23 -7.93
N PRO A 51 10.91 1.03 -8.17
CA PRO A 51 9.98 2.15 -8.31
C PRO A 51 8.90 1.90 -9.38
N HIS A 52 9.27 1.21 -10.46
CA HIS A 52 8.35 0.85 -11.55
C HIS A 52 7.22 -0.07 -11.11
N TYR A 53 7.45 -0.89 -10.07
CA TYR A 53 6.44 -1.76 -9.49
C TYR A 53 5.70 -1.11 -8.32
N ILE A 54 6.44 -0.50 -7.38
CA ILE A 54 5.86 0.07 -6.16
C ILE A 54 4.91 1.23 -6.46
N GLY A 55 5.21 2.09 -7.43
CA GLY A 55 4.30 3.17 -7.84
C GLY A 55 2.92 2.65 -8.25
N PRO A 56 2.81 1.78 -9.27
CA PRO A 56 1.55 1.16 -9.64
C PRO A 56 0.88 0.36 -8.52
N SER A 57 1.64 -0.34 -7.66
CA SER A 57 1.09 -1.03 -6.49
C SER A 57 0.42 -0.06 -5.50
N LEU A 58 1.05 1.07 -5.19
CA LEU A 58 0.48 2.13 -4.36
C LEU A 58 -0.83 2.69 -4.95
N GLU A 59 -0.83 3.05 -6.23
CA GLU A 59 -2.05 3.53 -6.91
C GLU A 59 -3.16 2.47 -6.90
N GLY A 60 -2.78 1.20 -7.07
CA GLY A 60 -3.69 0.07 -6.97
C GLY A 60 -4.33 -0.05 -5.59
N SER A 61 -3.54 0.11 -4.53
CA SER A 61 -4.01 0.09 -3.14
C SER A 61 -4.98 1.24 -2.86
N LEU A 62 -4.61 2.47 -3.22
CA LEU A 62 -5.47 3.66 -3.11
C LEU A 62 -6.82 3.43 -3.80
N LYS A 63 -6.80 2.92 -5.03
CA LYS A 63 -8.01 2.61 -5.81
C LYS A 63 -8.87 1.53 -5.15
N ARG A 64 -8.29 0.44 -4.65
CA ARG A 64 -9.04 -0.67 -4.01
C ARG A 64 -9.63 -0.24 -2.67
N LEU A 65 -8.91 0.56 -1.90
CA LEU A 65 -9.39 1.14 -0.65
C LEU A 65 -10.43 2.25 -0.88
N GLY A 66 -10.45 2.85 -2.06
CA GLY A 66 -11.29 4.01 -2.38
C GLY A 66 -10.85 5.24 -1.60
N MET A 67 -9.54 5.46 -1.51
CA MET A 67 -8.93 6.52 -0.70
C MET A 67 -7.91 7.30 -1.54
N ASP A 68 -7.74 8.58 -1.23
CA ASP A 68 -6.72 9.43 -1.86
C ASP A 68 -5.39 9.41 -1.09
N VAL A 69 -5.41 8.96 0.18
CA VAL A 69 -4.25 8.96 1.09
C VAL A 69 -4.19 7.63 1.85
N ILE A 70 -2.98 7.10 2.02
CA ILE A 70 -2.65 5.99 2.93
C ILE A 70 -1.84 6.52 4.12
N ASP A 71 -2.30 6.26 5.35
CA ASP A 71 -1.64 6.77 6.56
C ASP A 71 -0.24 6.17 6.77
N TYR A 72 -0.05 4.91 6.38
CA TYR A 72 1.26 4.27 6.41
C TYR A 72 1.43 3.21 5.31
N TYR A 73 2.25 3.53 4.31
CA TYR A 73 2.62 2.60 3.25
C TYR A 73 3.98 1.95 3.54
N GLN A 74 4.04 0.62 3.46
CA GLN A 74 5.22 -0.16 3.80
C GLN A 74 5.72 -1.00 2.61
N LEU A 75 7.02 -1.21 2.52
CA LEU A 75 7.57 -2.30 1.72
C LEU A 75 7.35 -3.61 2.47
N HIS A 76 6.76 -4.62 1.82
CA HIS A 76 6.35 -5.86 2.45
C HIS A 76 7.55 -6.82 2.66
N ASN A 77 8.28 -6.62 3.75
CA ASN A 77 9.45 -7.41 4.17
C ASN A 77 10.62 -7.38 3.15
N PRO A 78 11.17 -6.21 2.78
CA PRO A 78 12.33 -6.14 1.90
C PRO A 78 13.58 -6.71 2.58
N THR A 79 14.52 -7.23 1.80
CA THR A 79 15.88 -7.52 2.29
C THR A 79 16.71 -6.23 2.31
N VAL A 80 17.88 -6.27 2.97
CA VAL A 80 18.85 -5.16 2.94
C VAL A 80 19.27 -4.84 1.51
N ASP A 81 19.49 -5.87 0.69
CA ASP A 81 19.86 -5.69 -0.72
C ASP A 81 18.72 -5.02 -1.52
N ASN A 82 17.47 -5.38 -1.26
CA ASN A 82 16.32 -4.71 -1.88
C ASN A 82 16.26 -3.22 -1.51
N MET A 83 16.51 -2.89 -0.24
CA MET A 83 16.50 -1.50 0.22
C MET A 83 17.69 -0.68 -0.32
N ALA A 84 18.83 -1.31 -0.56
CA ALA A 84 20.02 -0.64 -1.07
C ALA A 84 20.03 -0.48 -2.60
N ALA A 85 19.42 -1.41 -3.32
CA ALA A 85 19.43 -1.43 -4.79
C ALA A 85 18.32 -0.57 -5.41
N GLU A 86 17.19 -0.41 -4.72
CA GLU A 86 15.97 0.16 -5.30
C GLU A 86 15.66 1.55 -4.73
N ASP A 87 15.44 2.53 -5.62
CA ASP A 87 15.07 3.90 -5.23
C ASP A 87 13.57 4.06 -4.91
N SER A 88 12.94 3.00 -4.35
CA SER A 88 11.53 3.04 -3.97
C SER A 88 11.25 4.08 -2.89
N TYR A 89 12.23 4.39 -2.04
CA TYR A 89 12.09 5.40 -1.01
C TYR A 89 11.91 6.79 -1.61
N ALA A 90 12.70 7.21 -2.60
CA ALA A 90 12.50 8.51 -3.24
C ALA A 90 11.15 8.58 -3.98
N LEU A 91 10.65 7.47 -4.54
CA LEU A 91 9.30 7.42 -5.11
C LEU A 91 8.23 7.61 -4.03
N LEU A 92 8.34 6.91 -2.90
CA LEU A 92 7.39 7.01 -1.79
C LEU A 92 7.43 8.39 -1.11
N GLU A 93 8.61 9.01 -1.02
CA GLU A 93 8.76 10.40 -0.56
C GLU A 93 8.03 11.37 -1.48
N LYS A 94 8.18 11.23 -2.80
CA LYS A 94 7.43 12.05 -3.77
C LYS A 94 5.92 11.82 -3.66
N ALA A 95 5.48 10.58 -3.44
CA ALA A 95 4.07 10.25 -3.24
C ALA A 95 3.51 10.95 -1.99
N ARG A 96 4.24 10.88 -0.87
CA ARG A 96 3.91 11.60 0.36
C ARG A 96 3.82 13.10 0.13
N ASP A 97 4.78 13.68 -0.60
CA ASP A 97 4.84 15.13 -0.84
C ASP A 97 3.65 15.63 -1.71
N VAL A 98 3.04 14.76 -2.51
CA VAL A 98 1.79 15.06 -3.25
C VAL A 98 0.53 14.61 -2.50
N GLY A 99 0.66 14.16 -1.25
CA GLY A 99 -0.45 13.81 -0.38
C GLY A 99 -1.09 12.46 -0.67
N LYS A 100 -0.31 11.46 -1.08
CA LYS A 100 -0.75 10.07 -1.24
C LYS A 100 -0.30 9.18 -0.09
#